data_AF-A0A2N2M8N9-F1
#
_entry.id   AF-A0A2N2M8N9-F1
#
_cell.length_a   1.000
_cell.length_b   1.000
_cell.length_c   1.000
_cell.angle_alpha   90.00
_cell.angle_beta   90.00
_cell.angle_gamma   90.00
#
_symmetry.space_group_name_H-M   'P 1'
#
loop_
_entity.id
_entity.type
_entity.pdbx_description
1 polymer ?
#
loop_
_entity_poly.entity_id
_entity_poly.type
_entity_poly.pdbx_seq_one_letter_code
_entity_poly.pdbx_strand_id
1 'polypeptide(L)'
;MSSLDEPRRKTKIVEGLGFALLRLIAFLTVLPILGLVAYIIVKGAPAFSWQFLTAAPTDGMREGGILPAIIGTLYLTLGTALFSVPLGVAAGIYIAEYAQDNRWTRLIRIAIINLAGIPSVVYGLFGLGLFVLFLKFGTSILAASLTLSIMTLPVIISTTEEALRSVPNSFRVVSTSLGATRWQTIWKVILPQGLPGIITGIILGLERAAGET
;
A
#
# COMPACT_ATOMS: atom_id res chain seq x y z
N MET A 1 -42.02 -20.92 -38.64
CA MET A 1 -40.96 -19.91 -38.51
C MET A 1 -41.37 -18.94 -37.39
N SER A 2 -41.33 -19.36 -36.11
CA SER A 2 -41.72 -18.49 -34.96
C SER A 2 -41.44 -19.15 -33.59
N SER A 3 -40.18 -19.41 -33.22
CA SER A 3 -39.91 -19.90 -31.85
C SER A 3 -38.50 -19.59 -31.29
N LEU A 4 -37.85 -18.49 -31.69
CA LEU A 4 -36.47 -18.20 -31.24
C LEU A 4 -36.25 -16.89 -30.45
N ASP A 5 -37.29 -16.13 -30.09
CA ASP A 5 -37.12 -14.80 -29.47
C ASP A 5 -37.45 -14.67 -27.96
N GLU A 6 -37.92 -15.73 -27.30
CA GLU A 6 -38.38 -15.61 -25.89
C GLU A 6 -37.31 -15.63 -24.76
N PRO A 7 -36.03 -16.04 -24.92
CA PRO A 7 -35.11 -16.05 -23.78
C PRO A 7 -34.44 -14.68 -23.51
N ARG A 8 -34.52 -13.70 -24.41
CA ARG A 8 -33.77 -12.42 -24.29
C ARG A 8 -34.41 -11.37 -23.36
N ARG A 9 -35.72 -11.46 -23.09
CA ARG A 9 -36.45 -10.42 -22.31
C ARG A 9 -36.40 -10.65 -20.80
N LYS A 10 -36.41 -11.90 -20.33
CA LYS A 10 -36.31 -12.24 -18.90
C LYS A 10 -34.92 -11.90 -18.34
N THR A 11 -33.87 -12.11 -19.12
CA THR A 11 -32.48 -11.79 -18.72
C THR A 11 -32.30 -10.29 -18.49
N LYS A 12 -32.88 -9.42 -19.34
CA LYS A 12 -32.78 -7.96 -19.19
C LYS A 12 -33.48 -7.41 -17.93
N ILE A 13 -34.57 -8.03 -17.49
CA ILE A 13 -35.30 -7.61 -16.27
C ILE A 13 -34.53 -8.04 -15.02
N VAL A 14 -33.99 -9.27 -15.02
CA VAL A 14 -33.16 -9.79 -13.92
C VAL A 14 -31.86 -8.99 -13.81
N GLU A 15 -31.22 -8.66 -14.93
CA GLU A 15 -30.06 -7.76 -14.98
C GLU A 15 -30.41 -6.36 -14.43
N GLY A 16 -31.53 -5.78 -14.86
CA GLY A 16 -31.98 -4.47 -14.38
C GLY A 16 -32.25 -4.43 -12.87
N LEU A 17 -32.91 -5.46 -12.33
CA LEU A 17 -33.13 -5.62 -10.89
C LEU A 17 -31.83 -5.82 -10.13
N GLY A 18 -30.91 -6.62 -10.68
CA GLY A 18 -29.57 -6.82 -10.11
C GLY A 18 -28.77 -5.53 -10.03
N PHE A 19 -28.71 -4.76 -11.13
CA PHE A 19 -28.04 -3.46 -11.13
C PHE A 19 -28.72 -2.43 -10.23
N ALA A 20 -30.05 -2.43 -10.13
CA ALA A 20 -30.77 -1.55 -9.22
C ALA A 20 -30.46 -1.88 -7.75
N LEU A 21 -30.43 -3.16 -7.39
CA LEU A 21 -30.06 -3.61 -6.05
C LEU A 21 -28.61 -3.25 -5.70
N LEU A 22 -27.66 -3.51 -6.62
CA LEU A 22 -26.25 -3.14 -6.44
C LEU A 22 -26.08 -1.63 -6.27
N ARG A 23 -26.80 -0.82 -7.05
CA ARG A 23 -26.79 0.65 -6.90
C ARG A 23 -27.36 1.06 -5.55
N LEU A 24 -28.46 0.47 -5.11
CA LEU A 24 -29.08 0.80 -3.83
C LEU A 24 -28.13 0.47 -2.66
N ILE A 25 -27.47 -0.70 -2.70
CA ILE A 25 -26.47 -1.09 -1.71
C ILE A 25 -25.28 -0.11 -1.74
N ALA A 26 -24.77 0.24 -2.92
CA ALA A 26 -23.69 1.21 -3.06
C ALA A 26 -24.08 2.60 -2.51
N PHE A 27 -25.31 3.05 -2.77
CA PHE A 27 -25.82 4.30 -2.18
C PHE A 27 -25.90 4.21 -0.66
N LEU A 28 -26.39 3.08 -0.13
CA LEU A 28 -26.55 2.88 1.31
C LEU A 28 -25.20 2.82 2.06
N THR A 29 -24.12 2.40 1.40
CA THR A 29 -22.77 2.41 1.98
C THR A 29 -22.05 3.75 1.81
N VAL A 30 -22.16 4.39 0.64
CA VAL A 30 -21.43 5.63 0.34
C VAL A 30 -22.08 6.85 1.03
N LEU A 31 -23.41 6.90 1.11
CA LEU A 31 -24.13 8.07 1.63
C LEU A 31 -23.80 8.37 3.11
N PRO A 32 -23.74 7.40 4.04
CA PRO A 32 -23.27 7.64 5.40
C PRO A 32 -21.83 8.13 5.48
N ILE A 33 -20.92 7.62 4.63
CA ILE A 33 -19.52 8.05 4.58
C ILE A 33 -19.42 9.51 4.14
N LEU A 34 -20.12 9.88 3.07
CA LEU A 34 -20.19 11.27 2.61
C LEU A 34 -20.82 12.18 3.67
N GLY A 35 -21.88 11.71 4.34
CA GLY A 35 -22.50 12.42 5.45
C GLY A 35 -21.54 12.66 6.62
N LEU A 36 -20.75 11.64 7.00
CA LEU A 36 -19.72 11.76 8.03
C LEU A 36 -18.64 12.76 7.65
N VAL A 37 -18.13 12.68 6.42
CA VAL A 37 -17.12 13.63 5.91
C VAL A 37 -17.67 15.05 5.91
N ALA A 38 -18.89 15.26 5.42
CA ALA A 38 -19.54 16.57 5.43
C ALA A 38 -19.73 17.08 6.86
N TYR A 39 -20.16 16.22 7.79
CA TYR A 39 -20.32 16.56 9.19
C TYR A 39 -18.98 16.99 9.82
N ILE A 40 -17.89 16.24 9.58
CA ILE A 40 -16.54 16.58 10.06
C ILE A 40 -16.09 17.94 9.50
N ILE A 41 -16.29 18.20 8.21
CA ILE A 41 -15.91 19.47 7.58
C ILE A 41 -16.70 20.63 8.19
N VAL A 42 -18.02 20.52 8.31
CA VAL A 42 -18.87 21.60 8.82
C VAL A 42 -18.55 21.91 10.28
N LYS A 43 -18.34 20.88 11.13
CA LYS A 43 -17.95 21.08 12.53
C LYS A 43 -16.50 21.52 12.70
N GLY A 44 -15.60 21.10 11.81
CA GLY A 44 -14.16 21.38 11.89
C GLY A 44 -13.74 22.70 11.27
N ALA A 45 -14.47 23.21 10.27
CA ALA A 45 -14.14 24.45 9.57
C ALA A 45 -13.96 25.67 10.51
N PRO A 46 -14.78 25.88 11.56
CA PRO A 46 -14.57 26.99 12.49
C PRO A 46 -13.29 26.89 13.33
N ALA A 47 -12.75 25.67 13.52
CA ALA A 47 -11.51 25.44 14.27
C ALA A 47 -10.25 25.64 13.42
N PHE A 48 -10.40 25.73 12.09
CA PHE A 48 -9.28 25.88 11.16
C PHE A 48 -8.71 27.31 11.23
N SER A 49 -7.66 27.47 12.03
CA SER A 49 -6.93 28.71 12.18
C SER A 49 -5.44 28.47 11.95
N TRP A 50 -4.69 29.53 11.64
CA TRP A 50 -3.23 29.43 11.54
C TRP A 50 -2.62 28.90 12.85
N GLN A 51 -3.16 29.33 13.99
CA GLN A 51 -2.76 28.87 15.30
C GLN A 51 -3.02 27.37 15.50
N PHE A 52 -4.13 26.84 14.99
CA PHE A 52 -4.40 25.40 15.01
C PHE A 52 -3.34 24.59 14.21
N LEU A 53 -2.83 25.13 13.10
CA LEU A 53 -1.80 24.44 12.32
C LEU A 53 -0.41 24.51 12.97
N THR A 54 -0.06 25.62 13.61
CA THR A 54 1.31 25.86 14.10
C THR A 54 1.51 25.65 15.60
N ALA A 55 0.45 25.66 16.40
CA ALA A 55 0.57 25.50 17.85
C ALA A 55 0.80 24.03 18.24
N ALA A 56 1.34 23.84 19.45
CA ALA A 56 1.37 22.54 20.10
C ALA A 56 -0.03 22.18 20.63
N PRO A 57 -0.34 20.88 20.72
CA PRO A 57 -1.58 20.40 21.31
C PRO A 57 -1.58 20.63 22.83
N THR A 58 -2.76 20.86 23.39
CA THR A 58 -3.02 20.97 24.82
C THR A 58 -4.10 19.96 25.23
N ASP A 59 -4.20 19.67 26.53
CA ASP A 59 -5.17 18.73 27.08
C ASP A 59 -5.17 17.34 26.39
N GLY A 60 -3.97 16.77 26.18
CA GLY A 60 -3.84 15.44 25.60
C GLY A 60 -4.39 15.31 24.16
N MET A 61 -4.11 16.30 23.30
CA MET A 61 -4.58 16.39 21.90
C MET A 61 -6.07 16.75 21.73
N ARG A 62 -6.78 17.11 22.79
CA ARG A 62 -8.20 17.50 22.71
C ARG A 62 -8.39 18.96 22.29
N GLU A 63 -7.37 19.78 22.54
CA GLU A 63 -7.35 21.21 22.21
C GLU A 63 -5.95 21.62 21.69
N GLY A 64 -5.79 22.88 21.29
CA GLY A 64 -4.52 23.41 20.79
C GLY A 64 -4.29 23.08 19.31
N GLY A 65 -3.02 23.02 18.90
CA GLY A 65 -2.66 22.80 17.50
C GLY A 65 -2.14 21.39 17.18
N ILE A 66 -1.97 21.12 15.89
CA ILE A 66 -1.63 19.79 15.35
C ILE A 66 -0.21 19.69 14.77
N LEU A 67 0.63 20.72 14.95
CA LEU A 67 1.96 20.78 14.34
C LEU A 67 2.83 19.55 14.66
N PRO A 68 2.94 19.09 15.93
CA PRO A 68 3.77 17.93 16.24
C PRO A 68 3.25 16.63 15.61
N ALA A 69 1.94 16.49 15.40
CA ALA A 69 1.36 15.33 14.71
C ALA A 69 1.70 15.36 13.21
N ILE A 70 1.57 16.52 12.55
CA ILE A 70 1.97 16.68 11.14
C ILE A 70 3.44 16.35 10.94
N ILE A 71 4.32 16.94 11.77
CA ILE A 71 5.76 16.72 11.70
C ILE A 71 6.11 15.27 12.05
N GLY A 72 5.44 14.70 13.06
CA GLY A 72 5.61 13.30 13.48
C GLY A 72 5.27 12.33 12.35
N THR A 73 4.09 12.46 11.74
CA THR A 73 3.69 11.63 10.58
C THR A 73 4.66 11.81 9.42
N LEU A 74 5.13 13.02 9.13
CA LEU A 74 6.11 13.25 8.08
C LEU A 74 7.43 12.52 8.36
N TYR A 75 7.99 12.64 9.56
CA TYR A 75 9.23 11.96 9.92
C TYR A 75 9.08 10.43 9.94
N LEU A 76 7.96 9.92 10.45
CA LEU A 76 7.67 8.49 10.46
C LEU A 76 7.51 7.94 9.05
N THR A 77 6.79 8.65 8.17
CA THR A 77 6.58 8.24 6.78
C THR A 77 7.88 8.28 5.99
N LEU A 78 8.68 9.34 6.14
CA LEU A 78 9.99 9.45 5.48
C LEU A 78 10.98 8.40 6.00
N GLY A 79 11.02 8.17 7.32
CA GLY A 79 11.84 7.10 7.91
C GLY A 79 11.42 5.73 7.40
N THR A 80 10.10 5.47 7.34
CA THR A 80 9.55 4.24 6.78
C THR A 80 9.97 4.07 5.33
N ALA A 81 9.83 5.11 4.49
CA ALA A 81 10.22 5.08 3.09
C ALA A 81 11.72 4.80 2.92
N LEU A 82 12.56 5.45 3.73
CA LEU A 82 14.01 5.29 3.68
C LEU A 82 14.45 3.83 3.86
N PHE A 83 13.80 3.08 4.76
CA PHE A 83 14.15 1.69 5.02
C PHE A 83 13.37 0.69 4.13
N SER A 84 12.07 0.91 3.95
CA SER A 84 11.20 -0.06 3.27
C SER A 84 11.30 -0.01 1.75
N VAL A 85 11.48 1.17 1.14
CA VAL A 85 11.49 1.31 -0.32
C VAL A 85 12.73 0.66 -0.92
N PRO A 86 13.97 0.98 -0.51
CA PRO A 86 15.15 0.36 -1.12
C PRO A 86 15.16 -1.16 -0.90
N LEU A 87 14.85 -1.60 0.32
CA LEU A 87 14.86 -3.02 0.67
C LEU A 87 13.74 -3.80 -0.04
N GLY A 88 12.53 -3.24 -0.06
CA GLY A 88 11.36 -3.85 -0.69
C GLY A 88 11.50 -3.94 -2.20
N VAL A 89 11.95 -2.86 -2.84
CA VAL A 89 12.19 -2.84 -4.30
C VAL A 89 13.32 -3.79 -4.67
N ALA A 90 14.44 -3.79 -3.93
CA ALA A 90 15.54 -4.71 -4.19
C ALA A 90 15.12 -6.18 -4.03
N ALA A 91 14.38 -6.51 -2.98
CA ALA A 91 13.85 -7.85 -2.77
C ALA A 91 12.83 -8.23 -3.87
N GLY A 92 11.94 -7.31 -4.27
CA GLY A 92 11.00 -7.52 -5.37
C GLY A 92 11.70 -7.77 -6.71
N ILE A 93 12.74 -6.99 -7.04
CA ILE A 93 13.59 -7.21 -8.23
C ILE A 93 14.27 -8.57 -8.15
N TYR A 94 14.82 -8.94 -7.00
CA TYR A 94 15.48 -10.23 -6.82
C TYR A 94 14.50 -11.39 -7.05
N ILE A 95 13.31 -11.35 -6.45
CA ILE A 95 12.32 -12.43 -6.57
C ILE A 95 11.73 -12.48 -7.99
N ALA A 96 11.50 -11.34 -8.64
CA ALA A 96 10.99 -11.29 -10.00
C ALA A 96 12.01 -11.76 -11.04
N GLU A 97 13.24 -11.24 -10.95
CA GLU A 97 14.19 -11.32 -12.04
C GLU A 97 15.37 -12.22 -11.77
N TYR A 98 15.68 -12.63 -10.54
CA TYR A 98 16.86 -13.46 -10.23
C TYR A 98 16.50 -14.80 -9.60
N ALA A 99 15.47 -14.85 -8.77
CA ALA A 99 15.09 -16.05 -8.03
C ALA A 99 14.60 -17.15 -8.97
N GLN A 100 15.15 -18.35 -8.80
CA GLN A 100 14.68 -19.54 -9.51
C GLN A 100 13.37 -20.03 -8.89
N ASP A 101 12.53 -20.66 -9.71
CA ASP A 101 11.30 -21.28 -9.23
C ASP A 101 11.61 -22.61 -8.51
N ASN A 102 11.93 -22.50 -7.23
CA ASN A 102 12.26 -23.63 -6.37
C ASN A 102 11.45 -23.57 -5.06
N ARG A 103 11.52 -24.66 -4.28
CA ARG A 103 10.77 -24.78 -3.02
C ARG A 103 11.09 -23.63 -2.04
N TRP A 104 12.33 -23.14 -2.00
CA TRP A 104 12.75 -22.05 -1.12
C TRP A 104 12.16 -20.71 -1.54
N THR A 105 12.22 -20.35 -2.83
CA THR A 105 11.59 -19.14 -3.36
C THR A 105 10.08 -19.16 -3.13
N ARG A 106 9.44 -20.33 -3.27
CA ARG A 106 8.00 -20.49 -2.98
C ARG A 106 7.69 -20.27 -1.50
N LEU A 107 8.52 -20.78 -0.59
CA LEU A 107 8.37 -20.54 0.85
C LEU A 107 8.55 -19.06 1.20
N ILE A 108 9.54 -18.37 0.61
CA ILE A 108 9.75 -16.93 0.81
C ILE A 108 8.51 -16.14 0.37
N ARG A 109 7.95 -16.46 -0.80
CA ARG A 109 6.72 -15.81 -1.29
C ARG A 109 5.54 -16.03 -0.34
N ILE A 110 5.37 -17.26 0.15
CA ILE A 110 4.32 -17.58 1.14
C ILE A 110 4.54 -16.78 2.42
N ALA A 111 5.77 -16.66 2.91
CA ALA A 111 6.10 -15.86 4.08
C ALA A 111 5.77 -14.38 3.87
N ILE A 112 6.11 -13.80 2.71
CA ILE A 112 5.76 -12.41 2.36
C ILE A 112 4.24 -12.21 2.36
N ILE A 113 3.48 -13.11 1.73
CA ILE A 113 2.01 -13.01 1.69
C ILE A 113 1.41 -13.14 3.09
N ASN A 114 1.93 -14.06 3.91
CA ASN A 114 1.47 -14.21 5.30
C ASN A 114 1.78 -12.99 6.15
N LEU A 115 2.96 -12.37 5.97
CA LEU A 115 3.32 -11.11 6.62
C LEU A 115 2.30 -10.02 6.25
N ALA A 116 1.96 -9.87 4.96
CA ALA A 116 0.98 -8.87 4.53
C ALA A 116 -0.39 -9.01 5.22
N GLY A 117 -0.76 -10.22 5.64
CA GLY A 117 -2.01 -10.53 6.35
C GLY A 117 -1.99 -10.31 7.87
N ILE A 118 -0.84 -9.95 8.45
CA ILE A 118 -0.74 -9.70 9.90
C ILE A 118 -1.45 -8.37 10.25
N PRO A 119 -2.31 -8.34 11.30
CA PRO A 119 -2.92 -7.11 11.79
C PRO A 119 -1.87 -6.09 12.28
N SER A 120 -2.08 -4.80 12.05
CA SER A 120 -1.12 -3.74 12.38
C SER A 120 -0.77 -3.66 13.87
N VAL A 121 -1.74 -3.95 14.75
CA VAL A 121 -1.51 -4.01 16.21
C VAL A 121 -0.41 -5.01 16.59
N VAL A 122 -0.32 -6.14 15.87
CA VAL A 122 0.72 -7.16 16.11
C VAL A 122 2.09 -6.61 15.73
N TYR A 123 2.19 -5.85 14.64
CA TYR A 123 3.42 -5.15 14.27
C TYR A 123 3.83 -4.13 15.33
N GLY A 124 2.87 -3.35 15.86
CA GLY A 124 3.13 -2.41 16.95
C GLY A 124 3.72 -3.08 18.20
N LEU A 125 3.13 -4.19 18.63
CA LEU A 125 3.63 -4.94 19.79
C LEU A 125 4.99 -5.59 19.51
N PHE A 126 5.19 -6.13 18.31
CA PHE A 126 6.50 -6.65 17.88
C PHE A 126 7.56 -5.55 17.88
N GLY A 127 7.25 -4.38 17.35
CA GLY A 127 8.14 -3.22 17.32
C GLY A 127 8.53 -2.73 18.71
N LEU A 128 7.56 -2.69 19.64
CA LEU A 128 7.81 -2.41 21.05
C LEU A 128 8.78 -3.44 21.66
N GLY A 129 8.50 -4.73 21.46
CA GLY A 129 9.36 -5.80 21.98
C GLY A 129 10.78 -5.75 21.43
N LEU A 130 10.91 -5.63 20.10
CA LEU A 130 12.20 -5.71 19.42
C LEU A 130 13.00 -4.41 19.50
N PHE A 131 12.43 -3.29 19.05
CA PHE A 131 13.20 -2.04 18.92
C PHE A 131 13.28 -1.28 20.24
N VAL A 132 12.16 -1.18 20.96
CA VAL A 132 12.09 -0.36 22.18
C VAL A 132 12.73 -1.09 23.36
N LEU A 133 12.33 -2.34 23.61
CA LEU A 133 12.77 -3.10 24.80
C LEU A 133 14.09 -3.84 24.56
N PHE A 134 14.19 -4.64 23.50
CA PHE A 134 15.36 -5.48 23.25
C PHE A 134 16.56 -4.68 22.74
N LEU A 135 16.39 -3.87 21.70
CA LEU A 135 17.46 -3.01 21.13
C LEU A 135 17.67 -1.69 21.90
N LYS A 136 16.83 -1.41 22.91
CA LYS A 136 16.92 -0.23 23.77
C LYS A 136 16.88 1.11 23.03
N PHE A 137 16.18 1.19 21.90
CA PHE A 137 15.99 2.46 21.18
C PHE A 137 15.05 3.43 21.91
N GLY A 138 14.36 2.97 22.96
CA GLY A 138 13.35 3.75 23.66
C GLY A 138 12.16 4.11 22.77
N THR A 139 11.24 4.92 23.29
CA THR A 139 10.13 5.48 22.50
C THR A 139 10.67 6.53 21.55
N SER A 140 11.03 6.11 20.33
CA SER A 140 11.70 6.96 19.34
C SER A 140 11.09 6.84 17.94
N ILE A 141 11.26 7.90 17.15
CA ILE A 141 10.86 7.96 15.73
C ILE A 141 11.55 6.83 14.93
N LEU A 142 12.80 6.49 15.28
CA LEU A 142 13.52 5.39 14.64
C LEU A 142 12.85 4.04 14.91
N ALA A 143 12.50 3.74 16.16
CA ALA A 143 11.83 2.48 16.51
C ALA A 143 10.46 2.36 15.79
N ALA A 144 9.69 3.43 15.76
CA ALA A 144 8.40 3.47 15.07
C ALA A 144 8.55 3.33 13.54
N SER A 145 9.46 4.08 12.91
CA SER A 145 9.70 3.99 11.45
C SER A 145 10.22 2.62 11.02
N LEU A 146 11.07 1.95 11.82
CA LEU A 146 11.51 0.58 11.54
C LEU A 146 10.35 -0.43 11.68
N THR A 147 9.46 -0.23 12.66
CA THR A 147 8.27 -1.06 12.83
C THR A 147 7.33 -0.95 11.63
N LEU A 148 7.02 0.29 11.23
CA LEU A 148 6.19 0.57 10.06
C LEU A 148 6.86 0.06 8.78
N SER A 149 8.19 0.16 8.66
CA SER A 149 8.94 -0.41 7.52
C SER A 149 8.73 -1.91 7.39
N ILE A 150 8.79 -2.67 8.49
CA ILE A 150 8.53 -4.12 8.45
C ILE A 150 7.10 -4.42 8.00
N MET A 151 6.13 -3.61 8.40
CA MET A 151 4.74 -3.75 8.00
C MET A 151 4.52 -3.42 6.51
N THR A 152 5.23 -2.44 5.94
CA THR A 152 5.06 -2.02 4.53
C THR A 152 5.87 -2.86 3.55
N LEU A 153 6.96 -3.50 3.99
CA LEU A 153 7.82 -4.33 3.16
C LEU A 153 7.05 -5.36 2.31
N PRO A 154 6.12 -6.17 2.87
CA PRO A 154 5.39 -7.16 2.07
C PRO A 154 4.65 -6.56 0.88
N VAL A 155 4.04 -5.38 1.07
CA VAL A 155 3.31 -4.66 0.03
C VAL A 155 4.26 -4.18 -1.06
N ILE A 156 5.39 -3.56 -0.69
CA ILE A 156 6.36 -3.07 -1.67
C ILE A 156 7.01 -4.22 -2.44
N ILE A 157 7.32 -5.33 -1.76
CA ILE A 157 7.93 -6.51 -2.39
C ILE A 157 6.98 -7.14 -3.40
N SER A 158 5.72 -7.41 -3.01
CA SER A 158 4.74 -8.07 -3.88
C SER A 158 4.40 -7.20 -5.08
N THR A 159 4.14 -5.91 -4.86
CA THR A 159 3.80 -4.98 -5.94
C THR A 159 4.98 -4.75 -6.90
N THR A 160 6.21 -4.67 -6.40
CA THR A 160 7.40 -4.60 -7.25
C THR A 160 7.56 -5.86 -8.08
N GLU A 161 7.38 -7.02 -7.46
CA GLU A 161 7.50 -8.27 -8.16
C GLU A 161 6.43 -8.43 -9.26
N GLU A 162 5.17 -8.14 -8.93
CA GLU A 162 4.05 -8.20 -9.87
C GLU A 162 4.25 -7.20 -11.02
N ALA A 163 4.71 -5.99 -10.72
CA ALA A 163 5.02 -4.97 -11.73
C ALA A 163 6.08 -5.46 -12.73
N LEU A 164 7.18 -6.05 -12.25
CA LEU A 164 8.24 -6.56 -13.14
C LEU A 164 7.79 -7.81 -13.92
N ARG A 165 7.03 -8.71 -13.28
CA ARG A 165 6.48 -9.89 -13.95
C ARG A 165 5.44 -9.54 -15.01
N SER A 166 4.76 -8.40 -14.89
CA SER A 166 3.81 -7.93 -15.90
C SER A 166 4.48 -7.50 -17.22
N VAL A 167 5.78 -7.18 -17.18
CA VAL A 167 6.55 -6.82 -18.38
C VAL A 167 6.69 -8.04 -19.29
N PRO A 168 6.29 -7.95 -20.58
CA PRO A 168 6.33 -9.08 -21.52
C PRO A 168 7.71 -9.75 -21.62
N ASN A 169 7.73 -11.09 -21.60
CA ASN A 169 8.97 -11.87 -21.71
C ASN A 169 9.70 -11.68 -23.04
N SER A 170 9.04 -11.19 -24.09
CA SER A 170 9.66 -10.86 -25.37
C SER A 170 10.81 -9.85 -25.20
N PHE A 171 10.69 -8.88 -24.30
CA PHE A 171 11.76 -7.91 -24.04
C PHE A 171 13.02 -8.58 -23.49
N ARG A 172 12.87 -9.60 -22.62
CA ARG A 172 14.00 -10.35 -22.06
C ARG A 172 14.71 -11.15 -23.15
N VAL A 173 13.94 -11.85 -23.99
CA VAL A 173 14.46 -12.67 -25.10
C VAL A 173 15.18 -11.81 -26.14
N VAL A 174 14.57 -10.69 -26.57
CA VAL A 174 15.19 -9.78 -27.55
C VAL A 174 16.47 -9.17 -26.99
N SER A 175 16.47 -8.75 -25.72
CA SER A 175 17.65 -8.14 -25.11
C SER A 175 18.82 -9.13 -25.00
N THR A 176 18.57 -10.39 -24.62
CA THR A 176 19.62 -11.42 -24.57
C THR A 176 20.10 -11.83 -25.96
N SER A 177 19.22 -11.88 -26.97
CA SER A 177 19.62 -12.12 -28.37
C SER A 177 20.54 -11.04 -28.96
N LEU A 178 20.44 -9.80 -28.46
CA LEU A 178 21.34 -8.71 -28.81
C LEU A 178 22.66 -8.73 -28.02
N GLY A 179 22.90 -9.77 -27.20
CA GLY A 179 24.12 -9.92 -26.39
C GLY A 179 24.12 -9.10 -25.10
N ALA A 180 22.98 -8.52 -24.70
CA ALA A 180 22.90 -7.77 -23.44
C ALA A 180 22.94 -8.73 -22.24
N THR A 181 23.60 -8.30 -21.16
CA THR A 181 23.61 -9.07 -19.91
C THR A 181 22.26 -8.96 -19.19
N ARG A 182 21.97 -9.92 -18.29
CA ARG A 182 20.76 -9.89 -17.46
C ARG A 182 20.64 -8.57 -16.66
N TRP A 183 21.75 -8.08 -16.11
CA TRP A 183 21.80 -6.80 -15.41
C TRP A 183 21.44 -5.62 -16.31
N GLN A 184 22.00 -5.57 -17.52
CA GLN A 184 21.69 -4.52 -18.50
C GLN A 184 20.21 -4.58 -18.92
N THR A 185 19.69 -5.79 -19.14
CA THR A 185 18.27 -6.02 -19.49
C THR A 185 17.36 -5.47 -18.40
N ILE A 186 17.63 -5.81 -17.13
CA ILE A 186 16.83 -5.37 -15.99
C ILE A 186 16.90 -3.85 -15.85
N TRP A 187 18.09 -3.26 -15.80
CA TRP A 187 18.24 -1.83 -15.54
C TRP A 187 17.78 -0.93 -16.68
N LYS A 188 17.99 -1.34 -17.93
CA LYS A 188 17.71 -0.48 -19.10
C LYS A 188 16.35 -0.73 -19.73
N VAL A 189 15.75 -1.90 -19.52
CA VAL A 189 14.50 -2.29 -20.19
C VAL A 189 13.41 -2.62 -19.19
N ILE A 190 13.61 -3.63 -18.34
CA ILE A 190 12.53 -4.16 -17.50
C ILE A 190 12.16 -3.18 -16.39
N LEU A 191 13.14 -2.65 -15.66
CA LEU A 191 12.92 -1.75 -14.54
C LEU A 191 12.19 -0.47 -14.99
N PRO A 192 12.65 0.27 -16.03
CA PRO A 192 11.92 1.44 -16.53
C PRO A 192 10.48 1.16 -16.97
N GLN A 193 10.23 -0.01 -17.57
CA GLN A 193 8.87 -0.41 -17.99
C GLN A 193 7.97 -0.78 -16.80
N GLY A 194 8.54 -1.37 -15.74
CA GLY A 194 7.82 -1.71 -14.51
C GLY A 194 7.67 -0.56 -13.51
N LEU A 195 8.42 0.55 -13.67
CA LEU A 195 8.43 1.68 -12.73
C LEU A 195 7.03 2.21 -12.37
N PRO A 196 6.08 2.40 -13.30
CA PRO A 196 4.74 2.90 -12.94
C PRO A 196 4.03 2.00 -11.91
N GLY A 197 4.17 0.68 -12.05
CA GLY A 197 3.62 -0.30 -11.10
C GLY A 197 4.36 -0.28 -9.76
N ILE A 198 5.69 -0.20 -9.79
CA ILE A 198 6.53 -0.11 -8.57
C ILE A 198 6.19 1.15 -7.77
N ILE A 199 6.11 2.30 -8.44
CA ILE A 199 5.77 3.59 -7.81
C ILE A 199 4.37 3.52 -7.18
N THR A 200 3.40 2.94 -7.88
CA THR A 200 2.05 2.72 -7.34
C THR A 200 2.10 1.87 -6.07
N GLY A 201 2.86 0.78 -6.08
CA GLY A 201 3.04 -0.09 -4.93
C GLY A 201 3.71 0.61 -3.73
N ILE A 202 4.72 1.44 -4.00
CA ILE A 202 5.36 2.27 -2.97
C ILE A 202 4.37 3.26 -2.37
N ILE A 203 3.58 3.95 -3.20
CA ILE A 203 2.58 4.92 -2.72
C ILE A 203 1.56 4.22 -1.81
N LEU A 204 0.99 3.10 -2.25
CA LEU A 204 0.02 2.33 -1.45
C LEU A 204 0.62 1.81 -0.13
N GLY A 205 1.87 1.35 -0.17
CA GLY A 205 2.60 0.91 1.02
C GLY A 205 2.81 2.05 2.02
N LEU A 206 3.24 3.22 1.55
CA LEU A 206 3.46 4.39 2.40
C LEU A 206 2.16 5.02 2.91
N GLU A 207 1.10 5.02 2.10
CA GLU A 207 -0.24 5.45 2.52
C GLU A 207 -0.73 4.60 3.69
N ARG A 208 -0.56 3.27 3.62
CA ARG A 208 -0.87 2.37 4.73
C ARG A 208 -0.08 2.73 5.98
N ALA A 209 1.24 2.93 5.88
CA ALA A 209 2.04 3.32 7.05
C ALA A 209 1.63 4.67 7.64
N ALA A 210 1.35 5.66 6.81
CA ALA A 210 0.91 6.99 7.25
C ALA A 210 -0.48 6.93 7.91
N GLY A 211 -1.36 6.03 7.48
CA GLY A 211 -2.66 5.81 8.11
C GLY A 211 -2.60 5.07 9.45
N GLU A 212 -1.46 4.48 9.80
CA GLU A 212 -1.28 3.67 11.02
C GLU A 212 -0.49 4.43 12.12
N THR A 213 -0.07 5.68 11.85
CA THR A 213 0.53 6.59 12.83
C THR A 213 -0.51 7.24 13.72
#